data_AF-A0A2J8UG27-F1
#
_entry.id   AF-A0A2J8UG27-F1
#
_cell.length_a   1.000
_cell.length_b   1.000
_cell.length_c   1.000
_cell.angle_alpha   90.00
_cell.angle_beta   90.00
_cell.angle_gamma   90.00
#
_symmetry.space_group_name_H-M   'P 1'
#
loop_
_entity.id
_entity.type
_entity.pdbx_description
1 polymer ?
#
loop_
_entity_poly.entity_id
_entity_poly.type
_entity_poly.pdbx_seq_one_letter_code
_entity_poly.pdbx_strand_id
1 'polypeptide(L)'
;MTGAKRKKKSMLWSKMHTPQCEDIIQWCRRRLPILDWAPHYNLKENLLPDTVSGIMLAVQQVTQGLAFAVLSSVHPVFGLYGSLFPAIIYAIFGMGRHVATGTFALTSLISANAVERIVPQNMQNLTTQSNTSVLGLSDFEMQRIRVAAAVSFLGGVIQVAMFVLQLGSATFVVTEPVISAMTTGAATHVVTSQVKYLLGMKMPYIS
;
A
#
# COMPACT_ATOMS: atom_id res chain seq x y z
N MET A 1 -31.44 43.56 58.20
CA MET A 1 -30.94 42.19 58.41
C MET A 1 -31.84 41.22 57.67
N THR A 2 -31.23 40.26 56.97
CA THR A 2 -31.81 39.00 56.42
C THR A 2 -32.95 39.13 55.39
N GLY A 3 -32.93 38.53 54.21
CA GLY A 3 -32.06 37.50 53.68
C GLY A 3 -32.27 37.35 52.16
N ALA A 4 -31.16 37.08 51.48
CA ALA A 4 -31.09 36.70 50.08
C ALA A 4 -31.57 35.25 49.84
N LYS A 5 -31.71 34.91 48.56
CA LYS A 5 -32.00 33.60 47.91
C LYS A 5 -33.50 33.38 47.67
N ARG A 6 -33.96 33.09 46.44
CA ARG A 6 -33.52 31.95 45.62
C ARG A 6 -34.04 32.06 44.17
N LYS A 7 -33.33 32.76 43.28
CA LYS A 7 -33.53 32.69 41.81
C LYS A 7 -32.39 31.83 41.22
N LYS A 8 -32.59 30.52 41.09
CA LYS A 8 -31.75 29.63 40.25
C LYS A 8 -32.30 28.20 40.31
N LYS A 9 -33.21 27.83 39.40
CA LYS A 9 -33.52 26.42 39.11
C LYS A 9 -34.26 26.21 37.77
N SER A 10 -33.95 27.01 36.75
CA SER A 10 -34.49 26.81 35.39
C SER A 10 -33.43 26.90 34.29
N MET A 11 -32.14 26.82 34.65
CA MET A 11 -31.02 26.88 33.71
C MET A 11 -30.18 25.60 33.79
N LEU A 12 -30.87 24.47 33.91
CA LEU A 12 -30.30 23.13 33.97
C LEU A 12 -31.18 22.16 33.16
N TRP A 13 -31.74 22.63 32.05
CA TRP A 13 -32.12 21.71 30.99
C TRP A 13 -30.93 21.57 30.06
N SER A 14 -30.11 20.61 30.47
CA SER A 14 -29.10 19.91 29.69
C SER A 14 -29.48 19.91 28.21
N LYS A 15 -28.70 20.63 27.39
CA LYS A 15 -28.58 20.34 25.97
C LYS A 15 -27.95 18.93 25.90
N MET A 16 -28.78 17.90 26.02
CA MET A 16 -28.43 16.56 25.56
C MET A 16 -28.32 16.66 24.05
N HIS A 17 -27.11 16.93 23.57
CA HIS A 17 -26.72 16.65 22.20
C HIS A 17 -26.92 15.16 22.00
N THR A 18 -28.07 14.78 21.44
CA THR A 18 -28.18 13.53 20.69
C THR A 18 -27.04 13.56 19.67
N PRO A 19 -26.14 12.57 19.62
CA PRO A 19 -25.18 12.48 18.52
C PRO A 19 -26.00 12.29 17.25
N GLN A 20 -26.18 13.38 16.50
CA GLN A 20 -27.04 13.38 15.33
C GLN A 20 -26.30 12.65 14.23
N CYS A 21 -27.05 11.97 13.36
CA CYS A 21 -26.54 11.31 12.16
C CYS A 21 -25.60 12.22 11.34
N GLU A 22 -25.76 13.54 11.46
CA GLU A 22 -24.88 14.57 10.89
C GLU A 22 -23.42 14.50 11.38
N ASP A 23 -23.18 14.22 12.67
CA ASP A 23 -21.82 14.08 13.21
C ASP A 23 -21.12 12.84 12.62
N ILE A 24 -21.87 11.75 12.41
CA ILE A 24 -21.39 10.52 11.79
C ILE A 24 -21.13 10.73 10.29
N ILE A 25 -22.03 11.44 9.60
CA ILE A 25 -21.87 11.79 8.18
C ILE A 25 -20.66 12.73 7.99
N GLN A 26 -20.44 13.68 8.91
CA GLN A 26 -19.31 14.60 8.85
C GLN A 26 -17.99 13.92 9.23
N TRP A 27 -18.01 12.98 10.18
CA TRP A 27 -16.89 12.10 10.48
C TRP A 27 -16.55 11.18 9.30
N CYS A 28 -17.57 10.65 8.63
CA CYS A 28 -17.43 9.80 7.45
C CYS A 28 -16.92 10.59 6.24
N ARG A 29 -17.40 11.82 5.97
CA ARG A 29 -16.83 12.73 4.94
C ARG A 29 -15.36 13.07 5.21
N ARG A 30 -14.99 13.33 6.47
CA ARG A 30 -13.59 13.56 6.85
C ARG A 30 -12.68 12.34 6.66
N ARG A 31 -13.24 11.12 6.70
CA ARG A 31 -12.50 9.86 6.54
C ARG A 31 -12.55 9.30 5.11
N LEU A 32 -13.60 9.62 4.35
CA LEU A 32 -13.83 9.20 2.98
C LEU A 32 -13.86 10.43 2.07
N PRO A 33 -12.67 10.92 1.65
CA PRO A 33 -12.57 12.07 0.75
C PRO A 33 -13.33 11.87 -0.57
N ILE A 34 -13.59 10.62 -0.97
CA ILE A 34 -14.41 10.27 -2.14
C ILE A 34 -15.84 10.83 -2.08
N LEU A 35 -16.43 10.97 -0.90
CA LEU A 35 -17.78 11.54 -0.77
C LEU A 35 -17.83 13.05 -1.00
N ASP A 36 -16.72 13.77 -0.85
CA ASP A 36 -16.68 15.22 -1.05
C ASP A 36 -16.41 15.60 -2.51
N TRP A 37 -15.54 14.84 -3.20
CA TRP A 37 -15.19 15.15 -4.60
C TRP A 37 -16.14 14.51 -5.63
N ALA A 38 -16.73 13.34 -5.34
CA ALA A 38 -17.66 12.67 -6.27
C ALA A 38 -18.87 13.53 -6.69
N PRO A 39 -19.56 14.25 -5.78
CA PRO A 39 -20.73 15.06 -6.16
C PRO A 39 -20.38 16.35 -6.93
N HIS A 40 -19.14 16.83 -6.85
CA HIS A 40 -18.68 18.04 -7.57
C HIS A 40 -18.05 17.70 -8.94
N TYR A 41 -18.19 16.46 -9.40
CA TYR A 41 -17.49 15.99 -10.58
C TYR A 41 -18.23 16.34 -11.88
N ASN A 42 -17.58 17.15 -12.73
CA ASN A 42 -18.06 17.48 -14.06
C ASN A 42 -17.88 16.30 -15.03
N LEU A 43 -18.90 15.43 -15.07
CA LEU A 43 -18.93 14.22 -15.90
C LEU A 43 -18.72 14.49 -17.40
N LYS A 44 -19.11 15.66 -17.91
CA LYS A 44 -19.02 15.93 -19.36
C LYS A 44 -17.60 16.26 -19.84
N GLU A 45 -16.80 16.88 -18.98
CA GLU A 45 -15.46 17.37 -19.36
C GLU A 45 -14.36 16.40 -18.95
N ASN A 46 -14.50 15.77 -17.77
CA ASN A 46 -13.43 14.97 -17.19
C ASN A 46 -13.57 13.46 -17.45
N LEU A 47 -14.72 12.96 -17.92
CA LEU A 47 -14.92 11.52 -18.12
C LEU A 47 -14.03 10.95 -19.22
N LEU A 48 -13.87 11.66 -20.34
CA LEU A 48 -12.97 11.24 -21.42
C LEU A 48 -11.49 11.18 -20.99
N PRO A 49 -10.89 12.24 -20.42
CA PRO A 49 -9.49 12.16 -19.98
C PRO A 49 -9.27 11.17 -18.83
N ASP A 50 -10.22 11.05 -17.88
CA ASP A 50 -10.08 10.10 -16.77
C ASP A 50 -10.22 8.63 -17.25
N THR A 51 -11.08 8.35 -18.24
CA THR A 51 -11.21 6.99 -18.79
C THR A 51 -9.99 6.59 -19.62
N VAL A 52 -9.48 7.47 -20.48
CA VAL A 52 -8.27 7.21 -21.28
C VAL A 52 -7.05 7.02 -20.37
N SER A 53 -6.85 7.92 -19.40
CA SER A 53 -5.74 7.80 -18.44
C SER A 53 -5.87 6.56 -17.55
N GLY A 54 -7.08 6.19 -17.12
CA GLY A 54 -7.34 4.97 -16.37
C GLY A 54 -7.00 3.70 -17.15
N ILE A 55 -7.35 3.64 -18.44
CA ILE A 55 -6.98 2.50 -19.32
C ILE A 55 -5.46 2.44 -19.49
N MET A 56 -4.79 3.56 -19.74
CA MET A 56 -3.34 3.62 -19.87
C MET A 56 -2.64 3.15 -18.58
N LEU A 57 -3.11 3.62 -17.42
CA LEU A 57 -2.62 3.20 -16.11
C LEU A 57 -2.83 1.71 -15.88
N ALA A 58 -3.99 1.16 -16.25
CA ALA A 58 -4.27 -0.27 -16.11
C ALA A 58 -3.29 -1.13 -16.94
N VAL A 59 -3.05 -0.78 -18.20
CA VAL A 59 -2.10 -1.50 -19.07
C VAL A 59 -0.68 -1.40 -18.53
N GLN A 60 -0.27 -0.20 -18.09
CA GLN A 60 1.04 0.01 -17.47
C GLN A 60 1.18 -0.81 -16.19
N GLN A 61 0.16 -0.85 -15.34
CA GLN A 61 0.21 -1.52 -14.05
C GLN A 61 0.26 -3.05 -14.18
N VAL A 62 -0.38 -3.63 -15.21
CA VAL A 62 -0.30 -5.06 -15.50
C VAL A 62 1.13 -5.46 -15.85
N THR A 63 1.78 -4.72 -16.75
CA THR A 63 3.16 -5.02 -17.17
C THR A 63 4.16 -4.81 -16.02
N GLN A 64 4.03 -3.70 -15.28
CA GLN A 64 4.87 -3.40 -14.12
C GLN A 64 4.68 -4.40 -12.97
N GLY A 65 3.44 -4.78 -12.65
CA GLY A 65 3.13 -5.72 -11.57
C GLY A 65 3.72 -7.11 -11.82
N LEU A 66 3.64 -7.61 -13.07
CA LEU A 66 4.24 -8.88 -13.46
C LEU A 66 5.77 -8.85 -13.32
N ALA A 67 6.41 -7.80 -13.83
CA ALA A 67 7.86 -7.65 -13.76
C ALA A 67 8.37 -7.58 -12.30
N PHE A 68 7.67 -6.84 -11.45
CA PHE A 68 8.07 -6.67 -10.04
C PHE A 68 7.78 -7.89 -9.18
N ALA A 69 6.77 -8.71 -9.49
CA ALA A 69 6.57 -9.99 -8.80
C ALA A 69 7.69 -11.00 -9.08
N VAL A 70 8.15 -11.06 -10.33
CA VAL A 70 9.32 -11.88 -10.67
C VAL A 70 10.55 -11.38 -9.91
N LEU A 71 10.73 -10.06 -9.81
CA LEU A 71 11.83 -9.46 -9.05
C LEU A 71 11.74 -9.75 -7.54
N SER A 72 10.54 -9.84 -6.96
CA SER A 72 10.33 -10.21 -5.56
C SER A 72 10.44 -11.70 -5.27
N SER A 73 10.82 -12.51 -6.26
CA SER A 73 11.00 -13.96 -6.11
C SER A 73 9.70 -14.71 -5.79
N VAL A 74 8.54 -14.16 -6.21
CA VAL A 74 7.20 -14.71 -5.99
C VAL A 74 6.50 -14.97 -7.34
N HIS A 75 5.51 -15.85 -7.36
CA HIS A 75 4.76 -16.16 -8.59
C HIS A 75 4.07 -14.89 -9.18
N PRO A 76 4.12 -14.65 -10.50
CA PRO A 76 3.68 -13.39 -11.13
C PRO A 76 2.24 -12.97 -10.84
N VAL A 77 1.35 -13.94 -10.60
CA VAL A 77 -0.06 -13.71 -10.26
C VAL A 77 -0.22 -12.83 -9.02
N PHE A 78 0.69 -12.95 -8.04
CA PHE A 78 0.66 -12.11 -6.84
C PHE A 78 1.04 -10.64 -7.11
N GLY A 79 1.77 -10.36 -8.19
CA GLY A 79 2.02 -8.99 -8.64
C GLY A 79 0.77 -8.30 -9.15
N LEU A 80 -0.12 -9.06 -9.81
CA LEU A 80 -1.42 -8.56 -10.26
C LEU A 80 -2.34 -8.28 -9.07
N TYR A 81 -2.34 -9.14 -8.06
CA TYR A 81 -3.07 -8.86 -6.81
C TYR A 81 -2.50 -7.63 -6.10
N GLY A 82 -1.18 -7.53 -6.01
CA GLY A 82 -0.47 -6.41 -5.40
C GLY A 82 -0.63 -5.08 -6.13
N SER A 83 -1.20 -5.07 -7.33
CA SER A 83 -1.46 -3.85 -8.08
C SER A 83 -2.93 -3.48 -8.19
N LEU A 84 -3.83 -4.46 -8.23
CA LEU A 84 -5.28 -4.22 -8.31
C LEU A 84 -5.86 -3.77 -6.97
N PHE A 85 -5.60 -4.50 -5.89
CA PHE A 85 -6.24 -4.24 -4.60
C PHE A 85 -5.83 -2.88 -4.00
N PRO A 86 -4.55 -2.48 -4.00
CA PRO A 86 -4.16 -1.18 -3.49
C PRO A 86 -4.80 -0.02 -4.25
N ALA A 87 -4.95 -0.13 -5.57
CA ALA A 87 -5.61 0.90 -6.38
C ALA A 87 -7.09 1.08 -5.99
N ILE A 88 -7.82 -0.02 -5.76
CA ILE A 88 -9.22 0.03 -5.30
C ILE A 88 -9.31 0.63 -3.89
N ILE A 89 -8.42 0.20 -2.98
CA ILE A 89 -8.39 0.72 -1.61
C ILE A 89 -8.06 2.23 -1.62
N TYR A 90 -7.10 2.66 -2.44
CA TYR A 90 -6.75 4.08 -2.58
C TYR A 90 -7.86 4.89 -3.24
N ALA A 91 -8.63 4.34 -4.18
CA ALA A 91 -9.77 5.04 -4.75
C ALA A 91 -10.81 5.42 -3.68
N ILE A 92 -11.02 4.57 -2.67
CA ILE A 92 -12.00 4.79 -1.60
C ILE A 92 -11.46 5.73 -0.50
N PHE A 93 -10.22 5.52 -0.07
CA PHE A 93 -9.63 6.21 1.09
C PHE A 93 -8.65 7.35 0.73
N GLY A 94 -8.28 7.47 -0.54
CA GLY A 94 -7.23 8.39 -1.01
C GLY A 94 -7.71 9.83 -1.09
N MET A 95 -6.91 10.74 -0.54
CA MET A 95 -7.20 12.19 -0.60
C MET A 95 -6.87 12.80 -1.97
N GLY A 96 -6.02 12.16 -2.78
CA GLY A 96 -5.56 12.68 -4.06
C GLY A 96 -6.33 12.08 -5.24
N ARG A 97 -6.94 12.93 -6.07
CA ARG A 97 -7.73 12.51 -7.25
C ARG A 97 -6.89 11.87 -8.36
N HIS A 98 -5.63 12.31 -8.52
CA HIS A 98 -4.76 11.90 -9.64
C HIS A 98 -3.67 10.90 -9.25
N VAL A 99 -3.63 10.47 -7.98
CA VAL A 99 -2.60 9.56 -7.49
C VAL A 99 -3.10 8.14 -7.64
N ALA A 100 -2.32 7.30 -8.33
CA ALA A 100 -2.55 5.87 -8.41
C ALA A 100 -1.45 5.14 -7.62
N THR A 101 -1.85 4.35 -6.64
CA THR A 101 -0.93 3.52 -5.86
C THR A 101 -0.83 2.12 -6.46
N GLY A 102 0.39 1.59 -6.55
CA GLY A 102 0.64 0.25 -7.07
C GLY A 102 1.96 -0.33 -6.58
N THR A 103 2.44 -1.35 -7.29
CA THR A 103 3.71 -2.03 -7.01
C THR A 103 4.92 -1.13 -7.30
N PHE A 104 5.93 -1.16 -6.43
CA PHE A 104 7.16 -0.37 -6.58
C PHE A 104 8.40 -1.26 -6.67
N ALA A 105 9.38 -0.87 -7.50
CA ALA A 105 10.58 -1.66 -7.77
C ALA A 105 11.44 -1.87 -6.51
N LEU A 106 11.65 -0.80 -5.73
CA LEU A 106 12.51 -0.85 -4.54
C LEU A 106 11.93 -1.76 -3.45
N THR A 107 10.62 -1.67 -3.20
CA THR A 107 9.96 -2.51 -2.19
C THR A 107 9.98 -3.98 -2.60
N SER A 108 9.85 -4.26 -3.89
CA SER A 108 9.94 -5.62 -4.45
C SER A 108 11.33 -6.22 -4.27
N LEU A 109 12.39 -5.43 -4.50
CA LEU A 109 13.77 -5.86 -4.32
C LEU A 109 14.13 -6.09 -2.83
N ILE A 110 13.68 -5.19 -1.93
CA ILE A 110 13.87 -5.37 -0.48
C ILE A 110 13.12 -6.62 0.01
N SER A 111 11.89 -6.84 -0.47
CA SER A 111 11.13 -8.05 -0.18
C SER A 111 11.82 -9.31 -0.72
N ALA A 112 12.42 -9.25 -1.92
CA ALA A 112 13.17 -10.36 -2.50
C ALA A 112 14.32 -10.78 -1.58
N ASN A 113 15.15 -9.81 -1.15
CA ASN A 113 16.27 -10.05 -0.25
C ASN A 113 15.81 -10.65 1.09
N ALA A 114 14.67 -10.21 1.63
CA ALA A 114 14.11 -10.77 2.85
C ALA A 114 13.66 -12.23 2.67
N VAL A 115 12.98 -12.54 1.57
CA VAL A 115 12.53 -13.90 1.25
C VAL A 115 13.72 -14.83 1.02
N GLU A 116 14.74 -14.38 0.28
CA GLU A 116 15.93 -15.17 -0.04
C GLU A 116 16.78 -15.47 1.20
N ARG A 117 16.88 -14.52 2.13
CA ARG A 117 17.58 -14.73 3.41
C ARG A 117 16.89 -15.76 4.30
N ILE A 118 15.56 -15.84 4.27
CA ILE A 118 14.77 -16.74 5.12
C ILE A 118 14.62 -18.12 4.46
N VAL A 119 14.57 -18.17 3.13
CA VAL A 119 14.42 -19.40 2.33
C VAL A 119 15.64 -19.55 1.42
N PRO A 120 16.80 -19.95 1.95
CA PRO A 120 17.98 -20.19 1.14
C PRO A 120 17.74 -21.35 0.17
N GLN A 121 18.20 -21.21 -1.09
CA GLN A 121 18.07 -22.24 -2.14
C GLN A 121 18.75 -23.57 -1.79
N ASN A 122 19.58 -23.59 -0.74
CA ASN A 122 20.45 -24.72 -0.40
C ASN A 122 19.72 -25.89 0.30
N MET A 123 18.41 -25.79 0.53
CA MET A 123 17.59 -26.84 1.14
C MET A 123 17.08 -27.86 0.09
N GLN A 124 17.94 -28.29 -0.84
CA GLN A 124 17.65 -29.38 -1.80
C GLN A 124 18.50 -30.63 -1.57
N ASN A 125 19.15 -30.77 -0.41
CA ASN A 125 19.84 -32.00 -0.04
C ASN A 125 19.15 -32.71 1.13
N LEU A 126 17.92 -33.23 0.94
CA LEU A 126 17.46 -34.48 1.58
C LEU A 126 16.06 -34.87 1.09
N THR A 127 16.02 -35.94 0.28
CA THR A 127 14.99 -36.99 0.25
C THR A 127 13.60 -36.64 0.82
N THR A 128 12.59 -36.48 -0.04
CA THR A 128 11.42 -37.39 -0.09
C THR A 128 10.66 -37.15 -1.39
N GLN A 129 10.83 -38.05 -2.37
CA GLN A 129 9.82 -38.22 -3.43
C GLN A 129 8.53 -38.69 -2.76
N SER A 130 7.59 -37.79 -2.54
CA SER A 130 6.17 -38.13 -2.39
C SER A 130 5.41 -37.37 -3.46
N ASN A 131 4.93 -38.11 -4.46
CA ASN A 131 4.14 -37.62 -5.58
C ASN A 131 2.77 -37.11 -5.11
N THR A 132 2.71 -35.95 -4.45
CA THR A 132 1.45 -35.34 -3.99
C THR A 132 1.42 -33.81 -4.18
N SER A 133 1.97 -33.30 -5.28
CA SER A 133 1.83 -31.88 -5.67
C SER A 133 0.51 -31.65 -6.43
N VAL A 134 -0.59 -31.53 -5.69
CA VAL A 134 -1.97 -31.38 -6.21
C VAL A 134 -2.21 -30.07 -7.00
N LEU A 135 -1.27 -29.11 -6.98
CA LEU A 135 -1.48 -27.79 -7.60
C LEU A 135 -0.38 -27.32 -8.55
N GLY A 136 0.60 -28.14 -8.91
CA GLY A 136 1.69 -27.74 -9.82
C GLY A 136 2.62 -26.63 -9.29
N LEU A 137 2.34 -26.06 -8.11
CA LEU A 137 3.26 -25.21 -7.35
C LEU A 137 4.18 -26.09 -6.52
N SER A 138 5.48 -25.81 -6.59
CA SER A 138 6.48 -26.46 -5.76
C SER A 138 6.32 -26.06 -4.29
N ASP A 139 6.57 -26.97 -3.34
CA ASP A 139 6.56 -26.66 -1.89
C ASP A 139 7.42 -25.44 -1.55
N PHE A 140 8.48 -25.27 -2.34
CA PHE A 140 9.39 -24.14 -2.29
C PHE A 140 8.72 -22.79 -2.63
N GLU A 141 7.90 -22.72 -3.68
CA GLU A 141 7.16 -21.50 -4.03
C GLU A 141 6.13 -21.16 -2.95
N MET A 142 5.46 -22.17 -2.39
CA MET A 142 4.51 -21.98 -1.29
C MET A 142 5.20 -21.35 -0.07
N GLN A 143 6.41 -21.80 0.28
CA GLN A 143 7.18 -21.25 1.39
C GLN A 143 7.59 -19.79 1.14
N ARG A 144 8.02 -19.45 -0.08
CA ARG A 144 8.35 -18.06 -0.46
C ARG A 144 7.15 -17.12 -0.36
N ILE A 145 5.98 -17.57 -0.84
CA ILE A 145 4.73 -16.80 -0.76
C ILE A 145 4.37 -16.54 0.71
N ARG A 146 4.51 -17.54 1.58
CA ARG A 146 4.22 -17.40 3.01
C ARG A 146 5.10 -16.36 3.69
N VAL A 147 6.40 -16.35 3.38
CA VAL A 147 7.35 -15.37 3.92
C VAL A 147 7.03 -13.97 3.39
N ALA A 148 6.81 -13.83 2.07
CA ALA A 148 6.43 -12.55 1.47
C ALA A 148 5.15 -11.99 2.10
N ALA A 149 4.12 -12.82 2.28
CA ALA A 149 2.87 -12.43 2.93
C ALA A 149 3.08 -11.99 4.39
N ALA A 150 3.92 -12.67 5.16
CA ALA A 150 4.23 -12.30 6.54
C ALA A 150 4.96 -10.94 6.62
N VAL A 151 5.93 -10.69 5.72
CA VAL A 151 6.65 -9.42 5.64
C VAL A 151 5.72 -8.27 5.25
N SER A 152 4.84 -8.48 4.25
CA SER A 152 3.84 -7.49 3.84
C SER A 152 2.83 -7.21 4.96
N PHE A 153 2.38 -8.25 5.68
CA PHE A 153 1.46 -8.09 6.80
C PHE A 153 2.09 -7.29 7.93
N LEU A 154 3.34 -7.60 8.31
CA LEU A 154 4.08 -6.86 9.31
C LEU A 154 4.28 -5.39 8.89
N GLY A 155 4.63 -5.14 7.62
CA GLY A 155 4.71 -3.80 7.06
C GLY A 155 3.41 -3.01 7.19
N GLY A 156 2.28 -3.65 6.91
CA GLY A 156 0.94 -3.08 7.10
C GLY A 156 0.64 -2.75 8.56
N VAL A 157 0.95 -3.65 9.50
CA VAL A 157 0.78 -3.41 10.94
C VAL A 157 1.61 -2.20 11.40
N ILE A 158 2.88 -2.12 10.96
CA ILE A 158 3.75 -0.98 11.26
C ILE A 158 3.17 0.31 10.69
N GLN A 159 2.65 0.29 9.46
CA GLN A 159 2.07 1.47 8.83
C GLN A 159 0.78 1.94 9.53
N VAL A 160 -0.05 1.00 10.01
CA VAL A 160 -1.22 1.32 10.85
C VAL A 160 -0.78 1.90 12.21
N ALA A 161 0.25 1.33 12.83
CA ALA A 161 0.81 1.86 14.08
C ALA A 161 1.33 3.29 13.87
N MET A 162 2.05 3.55 12.78
CA MET A 162 2.54 4.89 12.43
C MET A 162 1.39 5.88 12.18
N PHE A 163 0.30 5.43 11.56
CA PHE A 163 -0.91 6.24 11.37
C PHE A 163 -1.57 6.59 12.72
N VAL A 164 -1.71 5.63 13.64
CA VAL A 164 -2.25 5.86 14.99
C VAL A 164 -1.39 6.83 15.79
N LEU A 165 -0.06 6.72 15.66
CA LEU A 165 0.90 7.66 16.27
C LEU A 165 0.96 9.02 15.55
N GLN A 166 0.18 9.22 14.49
CA GLN A 166 0.12 10.44 13.68
C GLN A 166 1.50 10.92 13.19
N LEU A 167 2.41 9.96 12.92
CA LEU A 167 3.76 10.25 12.42
C LEU A 167 3.76 10.89 11.02
N GLY A 168 2.61 10.97 10.35
CA GLY A 168 2.45 11.76 9.13
C GLY A 168 2.71 13.25 9.32
N SER A 169 2.61 13.77 10.55
CA SER A 169 3.09 15.12 10.85
C SER A 169 4.61 15.19 10.66
N ALA A 170 5.39 14.23 11.14
CA ALA A 170 6.85 14.25 11.00
C ALA A 170 7.35 14.28 9.54
N THR A 171 6.51 13.97 8.55
CA THR A 171 6.84 14.12 7.13
C THR A 171 7.14 15.57 6.74
N PHE A 172 6.64 16.59 7.46
CA PHE A 172 7.03 17.99 7.21
C PHE A 172 8.52 18.28 7.48
N VAL A 173 9.21 17.39 8.21
CA VAL A 173 10.63 17.55 8.56
C VAL A 173 11.54 17.13 7.39
N VAL A 174 11.03 16.37 6.42
CA VAL A 174 11.83 15.92 5.27
C VAL A 174 11.94 17.06 4.26
N THR A 175 13.16 17.56 4.07
CA THR A 175 13.43 18.67 3.13
C THR A 175 13.43 18.17 1.68
N GLU A 176 13.08 19.05 0.74
CA GLU A 176 13.09 18.74 -0.70
C GLU A 176 14.42 18.15 -1.21
N PRO A 177 15.61 18.61 -0.76
CA PRO A 177 16.89 18.01 -1.15
C PRO A 177 17.03 16.56 -0.70
N VAL A 178 16.51 16.20 0.47
CA VAL A 178 16.56 14.82 0.99
C VAL A 178 15.69 13.90 0.14
N ILE A 179 14.50 14.35 -0.24
CA ILE A 179 13.60 13.59 -1.11
C ILE A 179 14.24 13.39 -2.49
N SER A 180 14.87 14.42 -3.04
CA SER A 180 15.57 14.36 -4.33
C SER A 180 16.76 13.40 -4.29
N ALA A 181 17.59 13.47 -3.24
CA ALA A 181 18.73 12.57 -3.05
C ALA A 181 18.28 11.11 -2.87
N MET A 182 17.24 10.86 -2.07
CA MET A 182 16.67 9.52 -1.87
C MET A 182 16.13 8.94 -3.17
N THR A 183 15.40 9.75 -3.95
CA THR A 183 14.81 9.33 -5.23
C THR A 183 15.91 9.02 -6.26
N THR A 184 16.95 9.85 -6.32
CA THR A 184 18.10 9.63 -7.21
C THR A 184 18.86 8.36 -6.82
N GLY A 185 19.13 8.16 -5.52
CA GLY A 185 19.77 6.94 -5.01
C GLY A 185 18.94 5.69 -5.30
N ALA A 186 17.62 5.74 -5.11
CA ALA A 186 16.71 4.65 -5.47
C ALA A 186 16.73 4.36 -6.97
N ALA A 187 16.72 5.40 -7.82
CA ALA A 187 16.79 5.25 -9.27
C ALA A 187 18.11 4.60 -9.72
N THR A 188 19.26 5.09 -9.22
CA THR A 188 20.56 4.48 -9.48
C THR A 188 20.59 3.03 -9.04
N HIS A 189 20.08 2.72 -7.84
CA HIS A 189 20.02 1.35 -7.33
C HIS A 189 19.16 0.43 -8.20
N VAL A 190 17.99 0.89 -8.63
CA VAL A 190 17.12 0.13 -9.54
C VAL A 190 17.83 -0.13 -10.85
N VAL A 191 18.45 0.88 -11.48
CA VAL A 191 19.22 0.70 -12.72
C VAL A 191 20.33 -0.35 -12.51
N THR A 192 21.13 -0.23 -11.46
CA THR A 192 22.19 -1.20 -11.15
C THR A 192 21.64 -2.62 -10.95
N SER A 193 20.48 -2.76 -10.30
CA SER A 193 19.81 -4.06 -10.13
C SER A 193 19.32 -4.64 -11.46
N GLN A 194 18.85 -3.79 -12.38
CA GLN A 194 18.30 -4.22 -13.68
C GLN A 194 19.36 -4.48 -14.77
N VAL A 195 20.56 -3.88 -14.68
CA VAL A 195 21.65 -4.08 -15.65
C VAL A 195 21.98 -5.57 -15.86
N LYS A 196 21.87 -6.38 -14.80
CA LYS A 196 22.14 -7.83 -14.85
C LYS A 196 21.15 -8.57 -15.75
N TYR A 197 19.86 -8.21 -15.67
CA TYR A 197 18.81 -8.77 -16.52
C TYR A 197 18.96 -8.29 -17.98
N LEU A 198 19.39 -7.04 -18.19
CA LEU A 198 19.62 -6.48 -19.52
C LEU A 198 20.79 -7.16 -20.26
N LEU A 199 21.87 -7.47 -19.55
CA LEU A 199 23.06 -8.12 -20.11
C LEU A 199 22.91 -9.64 -20.31
N GLY A 200 21.76 -10.21 -19.94
CA GLY A 200 21.50 -11.65 -20.07
C GLY A 200 22.43 -12.54 -19.24
N MET A 201 23.16 -11.97 -18.28
CA MET A 201 24.07 -12.73 -17.43
C MET A 201 23.27 -13.52 -16.41
N LYS A 202 23.24 -14.86 -16.55
CA LYS A 202 22.79 -15.77 -15.48
C LYS A 202 23.77 -15.65 -14.31
N MET A 203 23.39 -14.94 -13.27
CA MET A 203 24.22 -14.85 -12.07
C MET A 203 24.03 -16.09 -11.18
N PRO A 204 25.13 -16.64 -10.62
CA PRO A 204 25.03 -17.44 -9.41
C PRO A 204 24.52 -16.54 -8.29
N TYR A 205 23.55 -17.02 -7.51
CA TYR A 205 23.02 -16.34 -6.34
C TYR A 205 24.17 -16.09 -5.35
N ILE A 206 24.56 -14.83 -5.15
CA ILE A 206 25.52 -14.44 -4.12
C ILE A 206 24.71 -13.79 -3.01
N SER A 207 24.68 -14.47 -1.86
CA SER A 207 24.13 -14.00 -0.59
C SER A 207 24.77 -12.69 -0.11
#